data_AF-A0A7M1UR60-F1
#
_entry.id   AF-A0A7M1UR60-F1
#
_cell.length_a   1.000
_cell.length_b   1.000
_cell.length_c   1.000
_cell.angle_alpha   90.00
_cell.angle_beta   90.00
_cell.angle_gamma   90.00
#
_symmetry.space_group_name_H-M   'P 1'
#
loop_
_entity.id
_entity.type
_entity.pdbx_description
1 polymer ?
#
loop_
_entity_poly.entity_id
_entity_poly.type
_entity_poly.pdbx_seq_one_letter_code
_entity_poly.pdbx_strand_id
1 'polypeptide(L)'
;MRHAWFKLTITLFAILLTVSATVSVNAENVVYHQGDWASYRASLNIGGTECVYRIRLTVKDVNGTIVKYSLALENLEKGDEQKCQLISALLLLGFTFSTNIERDVSALTPESKEVLINPSYTGKYTTSDGARVSYTRGVLTVLEQESSDVIVSRVKIELVDTSIFLIKMYSWIPYIVIAGLALILAAAVAFLIKRLRRKVENAEPVRV
;
A
#
# COMPACT_ATOMS: atom_id res chain seq x y z
N MET A 1 36.09 -20.88 14.90
CA MET A 1 35.27 -20.34 13.77
C MET A 1 33.75 -20.51 13.93
N ARG A 2 33.26 -21.61 14.52
CA ARG A 2 31.81 -21.87 14.72
C ARG A 2 31.10 -20.83 15.63
N HIS A 3 31.80 -20.29 16.64
CA HIS A 3 31.25 -19.30 17.57
C HIS A 3 31.11 -17.88 17.00
N ALA A 4 31.90 -17.49 16.00
CA ALA A 4 31.82 -16.15 15.40
C ALA A 4 30.57 -16.00 14.51
N TRP A 5 30.19 -17.08 13.83
CA TRP A 5 28.99 -17.13 12.99
C TRP A 5 27.70 -17.09 13.81
N PHE A 6 27.68 -17.77 14.96
CA PHE A 6 26.52 -17.78 15.86
C PHE A 6 26.26 -16.39 16.47
N LYS A 7 27.33 -15.65 16.81
CA LYS A 7 27.21 -14.27 17.30
C LYS A 7 26.67 -13.33 16.22
N LEU A 8 27.15 -13.42 14.98
CA LEU A 8 26.69 -12.58 13.88
C LEU A 8 25.20 -12.81 13.55
N THR A 9 24.74 -14.06 13.54
CA THR A 9 23.32 -14.40 13.29
C THR A 9 22.41 -13.91 14.41
N ILE A 10 22.85 -13.98 15.67
CA ILE A 10 22.08 -13.46 16.81
C ILE A 10 21.98 -11.94 16.74
N THR A 11 23.07 -11.23 16.40
CA THR A 11 23.04 -9.78 16.26
C THR A 11 22.12 -9.35 15.11
N LEU A 12 22.16 -10.06 13.97
CA LEU A 12 21.26 -9.76 12.83
C LEU A 12 19.79 -10.03 13.17
N PHE A 13 19.51 -11.12 13.88
CA PHE A 13 18.15 -11.46 14.33
C PHE A 13 17.65 -10.48 15.41
N ALA A 14 18.52 -10.02 16.30
CA ALA A 14 18.21 -8.97 17.28
C ALA A 14 17.95 -7.61 16.63
N ILE A 15 18.74 -7.23 15.61
CA ILE A 15 18.50 -6.01 14.81
C ILE A 15 17.15 -6.12 14.08
N LEU A 16 16.86 -7.27 13.47
CA LEU A 16 15.60 -7.53 12.76
C LEU A 16 14.39 -7.49 13.71
N LEU A 17 14.54 -8.00 14.93
CA LEU A 17 13.52 -7.92 16.00
C LEU A 17 13.34 -6.50 16.53
N THR A 18 14.41 -5.70 16.67
CA THR A 18 14.30 -4.29 17.08
C THR A 18 13.64 -3.41 16.02
N VAL A 19 13.83 -3.71 14.73
CA VAL A 19 13.11 -3.01 13.64
C VAL A 19 11.61 -3.36 13.64
N SER A 20 11.24 -4.51 14.21
CA SER A 20 9.84 -4.96 14.29
C SER A 20 9.06 -4.38 15.48
N ALA A 21 9.73 -3.76 16.46
CA ALA A 21 9.13 -3.45 17.77
C ALA A 21 8.73 -1.98 17.99
N THR A 22 9.03 -1.04 17.10
CA THR A 22 8.75 0.39 17.38
C THR A 22 8.19 1.14 16.17
N VAL A 23 6.94 0.85 15.83
CA VAL A 23 6.00 1.85 15.30
C VAL A 23 4.63 1.64 15.95
N SER A 24 4.59 1.57 17.28
CA SER A 24 3.38 1.98 18.00
C SER A 24 3.33 3.50 17.97
N VAL A 25 2.93 4.04 16.83
CA VAL A 25 2.68 5.47 16.68
C VAL A 25 1.25 5.69 17.16
N ASN A 26 1.07 6.55 18.16
CA ASN A 26 -0.22 6.89 18.75
C ASN A 26 -1.31 6.98 17.69
N ALA A 27 -2.38 6.22 17.90
CA ALA A 27 -3.52 6.07 16.98
C ALA A 27 -4.36 7.35 16.80
N GLU A 28 -3.97 8.46 17.44
CA GLU A 28 -4.71 9.72 17.41
C GLU A 28 -4.22 10.71 16.34
N ASN A 29 -3.00 10.57 15.83
CA ASN A 29 -2.47 11.51 14.84
C ASN A 29 -2.61 10.97 13.41
N VAL A 30 -3.33 11.72 12.58
CA VAL A 30 -3.37 11.50 11.13
C VAL A 30 -1.95 11.59 10.54
N VAL A 31 -1.71 10.85 9.46
CA VAL A 31 -0.37 10.69 8.87
C VAL A 31 -0.06 11.64 7.72
N TYR A 32 -1.04 12.45 7.35
CA TYR A 32 -1.01 13.38 6.23
C TYR A 32 -1.18 14.82 6.72
N HIS A 33 -0.63 15.75 5.97
CA HIS A 33 -0.63 17.18 6.28
C HIS A 33 -1.33 17.97 5.18
N GLN A 34 -1.59 19.25 5.45
CA GLN A 34 -2.04 20.17 4.41
C GLN A 34 -1.07 20.15 3.21
N GLY A 35 -1.64 20.04 2.01
CA GLY A 35 -0.89 19.94 0.75
C GLY A 35 -0.54 18.52 0.34
N ASP A 36 -0.69 17.53 1.21
CA ASP A 36 -0.52 16.13 0.82
C ASP A 36 -1.57 15.70 -0.21
N TRP A 37 -1.19 14.76 -1.07
CA TRP A 37 -2.05 14.21 -2.10
C TRP A 37 -1.89 12.70 -2.23
N ALA A 38 -2.93 12.08 -2.77
CA ALA A 38 -2.96 10.68 -3.16
C ALA A 38 -3.65 10.53 -4.51
N SER A 39 -3.09 9.71 -5.39
CA SER A 39 -3.63 9.40 -6.71
C SER A 39 -4.15 7.96 -6.71
N TYR A 40 -5.43 7.83 -7.01
CA TYR A 40 -6.15 6.58 -7.06
C TYR A 40 -6.47 6.22 -8.51
N ARG A 41 -6.44 4.94 -8.82
CA ARG A 41 -6.98 4.37 -10.06
C ARG A 41 -8.28 3.66 -9.74
N ALA A 42 -9.37 4.11 -10.35
CA ALA A 42 -10.68 3.48 -10.24
C ALA A 42 -11.00 2.73 -11.53
N SER A 43 -11.09 1.41 -11.45
CA SER A 43 -11.51 0.51 -12.53
C SER A 43 -12.96 0.08 -12.31
N LEU A 44 -13.78 0.29 -13.32
CA LEU A 44 -15.21 0.02 -13.34
C LEU A 44 -15.52 -0.85 -14.55
N ASN A 45 -16.33 -1.90 -14.37
CA ASN A 45 -16.86 -2.65 -15.50
C ASN A 45 -18.34 -2.29 -15.71
N ILE A 46 -18.60 -1.52 -16.76
CA ILE A 46 -19.91 -0.99 -17.12
C ILE A 46 -20.39 -1.64 -18.42
N GLY A 47 -21.46 -2.44 -18.37
CA GLY A 47 -22.02 -3.08 -19.57
C GLY A 47 -21.01 -3.88 -20.39
N GLY A 48 -20.05 -4.56 -19.73
CA GLY A 48 -18.98 -5.32 -20.37
C GLY A 48 -17.80 -4.48 -20.88
N THR A 49 -17.83 -3.16 -20.68
CA THR A 49 -16.73 -2.24 -21.01
C THR A 49 -15.98 -1.87 -19.74
N GLU A 50 -14.66 -2.02 -19.75
CA GLU A 50 -13.80 -1.56 -18.66
C GLU A 50 -13.49 -0.06 -18.81
N CYS A 51 -13.94 0.74 -17.85
CA CYS A 51 -13.62 2.15 -17.70
C CYS A 51 -12.61 2.32 -16.56
N VAL A 52 -11.48 2.97 -16.82
CA VAL A 52 -10.43 3.23 -15.82
C VAL A 52 -10.21 4.71 -15.70
N TYR A 53 -10.32 5.24 -14.50
CA TYR A 53 -10.20 6.65 -14.18
C TYR A 53 -9.06 6.89 -13.20
N ARG A 54 -8.42 8.05 -13.30
CA ARG A 54 -7.52 8.56 -12.27
C ARG A 54 -8.22 9.61 -11.44
N ILE A 55 -8.18 9.42 -10.13
CA ILE A 55 -8.79 10.31 -9.14
C ILE A 55 -7.69 10.84 -8.23
N ARG A 56 -7.68 12.14 -7.98
CA ARG A 56 -6.75 12.78 -7.07
C ARG A 56 -7.46 13.26 -5.82
N LEU A 57 -6.96 12.78 -4.69
CA LEU A 57 -7.19 13.33 -3.37
C LEU A 57 -6.15 14.43 -3.11
N THR A 58 -6.59 15.57 -2.59
CA THR A 58 -5.70 16.62 -2.05
C THR A 58 -6.20 17.05 -0.68
N VAL A 59 -5.34 16.96 0.32
CA VAL A 59 -5.60 17.43 1.69
C VAL A 59 -5.46 18.95 1.70
N LYS A 60 -6.54 19.65 2.03
CA LYS A 60 -6.63 21.11 2.05
C LYS A 60 -6.30 21.69 3.41
N ASP A 61 -6.70 21.02 4.47
CA ASP A 61 -6.47 21.44 5.85
C ASP A 61 -6.61 20.25 6.80
N VAL A 62 -5.89 20.30 7.93
CA VAL A 62 -5.90 19.27 8.96
C VAL A 62 -5.90 19.96 10.32
N ASN A 63 -6.98 19.77 11.07
CA ASN A 63 -7.12 20.27 12.44
C ASN A 63 -7.50 19.12 13.37
N GLY A 64 -6.49 18.49 13.97
CA GLY A 64 -6.68 17.29 14.78
C GLY A 64 -7.26 16.14 13.96
N THR A 65 -8.47 15.71 14.28
CA THR A 65 -9.21 14.66 13.57
C THR A 65 -10.13 15.21 12.48
N ILE A 66 -10.31 16.53 12.39
CA ILE A 66 -11.10 17.17 11.35
C ILE A 66 -10.20 17.43 10.15
N VAL A 67 -10.56 16.85 9.01
CA VAL A 67 -9.77 16.90 7.78
C VAL A 67 -10.61 17.48 6.67
N LYS A 68 -10.06 18.48 5.98
CA LYS A 68 -10.63 19.03 4.75
C LYS A 68 -9.85 18.51 3.56
N TYR A 69 -10.55 17.94 2.58
CA TYR A 69 -9.92 17.40 1.38
C TYR A 69 -10.79 17.61 0.14
N SER A 70 -10.17 17.49 -1.02
CA SER A 70 -10.85 17.52 -2.32
C SER A 70 -10.60 16.23 -3.08
N LEU A 71 -11.64 15.73 -3.76
CA LEU A 71 -11.54 14.63 -4.71
C LEU A 71 -11.84 15.16 -6.11
N ALA A 72 -10.88 15.02 -7.02
CA ALA A 72 -11.00 15.46 -8.41
C ALA A 72 -10.70 14.32 -9.37
N LEU A 73 -11.50 14.22 -10.44
CA LEU A 73 -11.20 13.34 -11.56
C LEU A 73 -10.10 14.01 -12.41
N GLU A 74 -8.94 13.36 -12.57
CA GLU A 74 -7.85 13.89 -13.39
C GLU A 74 -8.07 13.55 -14.87
N ASN A 75 -8.27 12.27 -15.17
CA ASN A 75 -8.47 11.80 -16.54
C ASN A 75 -9.12 10.40 -16.60
N LEU A 76 -9.71 10.09 -17.75
CA LEU A 76 -10.05 8.73 -18.16
C LEU A 76 -8.78 8.10 -18.76
N GLU A 77 -8.27 7.03 -18.15
CA GLU A 77 -7.10 6.30 -18.63
C GLU A 77 -7.47 5.24 -19.68
N LYS A 78 -8.67 4.66 -19.58
CA LYS A 78 -9.16 3.61 -20.46
C LYS A 78 -10.69 3.62 -20.52
N GLY A 79 -11.24 3.35 -21.69
CA GLY A 79 -12.67 3.21 -21.90
C GLY A 79 -13.17 4.13 -23.01
N ASP A 80 -14.37 3.86 -23.48
CA ASP A 80 -15.08 4.72 -24.43
C ASP A 80 -15.66 5.90 -23.67
N GLU A 81 -15.22 7.12 -23.98
CA GLU A 81 -15.67 8.33 -23.29
C GLU A 81 -17.20 8.44 -23.22
N GLN A 82 -17.95 8.04 -24.25
CA GLN A 82 -19.42 8.11 -24.24
C GLN A 82 -20.06 7.08 -23.31
N LYS A 83 -19.49 5.88 -23.21
CA LYS A 83 -20.00 4.82 -22.32
C LYS A 83 -19.52 4.99 -20.89
N CYS A 84 -18.37 5.64 -20.72
CA CYS A 84 -17.71 5.94 -19.46
C CYS A 84 -18.07 7.35 -18.93
N GLN A 85 -19.18 7.97 -19.37
CA GLN A 85 -19.64 9.24 -18.76
C GLN A 85 -20.38 9.06 -17.43
N LEU A 86 -20.62 7.82 -16.99
CA LEU A 86 -21.34 7.52 -15.75
C LEU A 86 -20.44 7.71 -14.51
N ILE A 87 -20.12 8.97 -14.19
CA ILE A 87 -19.61 9.45 -12.90
C ILE A 87 -20.51 8.97 -11.74
N SER A 88 -21.78 8.66 -12.03
CA SER A 88 -22.76 8.09 -11.11
C SER A 88 -22.30 6.80 -10.42
N ALA A 89 -21.49 5.94 -11.06
CA ALA A 89 -20.98 4.72 -10.42
C ALA A 89 -19.97 5.01 -9.29
N LEU A 90 -19.19 6.08 -9.41
CA LEU A 90 -18.28 6.53 -8.34
C LEU A 90 -19.06 7.21 -7.21
N LEU A 91 -20.11 7.97 -7.55
CA LEU A 91 -21.03 8.55 -6.58
C LEU A 91 -21.79 7.49 -5.76
N LEU A 92 -22.17 6.35 -6.37
CA LEU A 92 -22.80 5.22 -5.67
C LEU A 92 -21.89 4.59 -4.59
N LEU A 93 -20.57 4.77 -4.70
CA LEU A 93 -19.60 4.32 -3.71
C LEU A 93 -19.30 5.36 -2.62
N GLY A 94 -20.09 6.44 -2.56
CA GLY A 94 -19.90 7.53 -1.61
C GLY A 94 -18.80 8.51 -2.00
N PHE A 95 -18.16 8.35 -3.17
CA PHE A 95 -17.20 9.34 -3.67
C PHE A 95 -17.96 10.54 -4.23
N THR A 96 -18.08 11.58 -3.43
CA THR A 96 -18.51 12.89 -3.91
C THR A 96 -17.30 13.61 -4.51
N PHE A 97 -17.35 13.97 -5.79
CA PHE A 97 -16.33 14.83 -6.40
C PHE A 97 -16.61 16.26 -5.98
N SER A 98 -16.26 16.58 -4.75
CA SER A 98 -16.36 17.91 -4.17
C SER A 98 -14.96 18.46 -3.92
N THR A 99 -14.83 19.77 -4.11
CA THR A 99 -13.58 20.50 -3.88
C THR A 99 -13.34 20.83 -2.41
N ASN A 100 -14.33 20.62 -1.53
CA ASN A 100 -14.26 20.93 -0.10
C ASN A 100 -15.10 19.94 0.72
N ILE A 101 -14.57 18.74 0.91
CA ILE A 101 -15.14 17.73 1.80
C ILE A 101 -14.51 17.91 3.18
N GLU A 102 -15.34 18.09 4.21
CA GLU A 102 -14.91 18.19 5.59
C GLU A 102 -15.44 16.98 6.37
N ARG A 103 -14.52 16.27 7.04
CA ARG A 103 -14.83 15.03 7.78
C ARG A 103 -14.06 14.97 9.08
N ASP A 104 -14.74 14.56 10.14
CA ASP A 104 -14.09 14.07 11.34
C ASP A 104 -13.72 12.60 11.13
N VAL A 105 -12.44 12.33 10.87
CA VAL A 105 -11.98 10.99 10.56
C VAL A 105 -11.97 10.07 11.80
N SER A 106 -12.07 10.60 13.01
CA SER A 106 -12.01 9.79 14.25
C SER A 106 -13.19 8.82 14.39
N ALA A 107 -14.36 9.19 13.88
CA ALA A 107 -15.57 8.38 13.94
C ALA A 107 -15.72 7.42 12.74
N LEU A 108 -14.90 7.61 11.69
CA LEU A 108 -15.02 6.83 10.45
C LEU A 108 -14.33 5.48 10.59
N THR A 109 -15.09 4.42 10.29
CA THR A 109 -14.63 3.03 10.29
C THR A 109 -14.54 2.49 8.87
N PRO A 110 -13.98 1.29 8.65
CA PRO A 110 -13.90 0.68 7.32
C PRO A 110 -15.26 0.51 6.62
N GLU A 111 -16.36 0.41 7.37
CA GLU A 111 -17.73 0.34 6.82
C GLU A 111 -18.13 1.59 6.03
N SER A 112 -17.55 2.75 6.36
CA SER A 112 -17.84 3.99 5.64
C SER A 112 -17.31 4.00 4.19
N LYS A 113 -16.31 3.16 3.89
CA LYS A 113 -15.63 3.10 2.58
C LYS A 113 -15.02 4.44 2.11
N GLU A 114 -14.87 5.42 3.00
CA GLU A 114 -14.28 6.72 2.68
C GLU A 114 -12.77 6.63 2.41
N VAL A 115 -12.23 7.58 1.66
CA VAL A 115 -10.79 7.63 1.34
C VAL A 115 -9.90 7.87 2.55
N LEU A 116 -10.43 8.59 3.55
CA LEU A 116 -9.77 8.93 4.80
C LEU A 116 -10.68 8.55 5.96
N ILE A 117 -10.18 7.72 6.87
CA ILE A 117 -10.89 7.22 8.06
C ILE A 117 -9.97 7.26 9.29
N ASN A 118 -10.44 6.72 10.41
CA ASN A 118 -9.69 6.73 11.66
C ASN A 118 -8.30 6.07 11.48
N PRO A 119 -7.19 6.74 11.85
CA PRO A 119 -5.83 6.25 11.69
C PRO A 119 -5.53 4.89 12.37
N SER A 120 -6.33 4.50 13.35
CA SER A 120 -6.24 3.19 14.02
C SER A 120 -6.55 2.02 13.08
N TYR A 121 -7.30 2.24 11.99
CA TYR A 121 -7.59 1.20 11.01
C TYR A 121 -6.44 1.07 10.01
N THR A 122 -5.66 0.02 10.20
CA THR A 122 -4.60 -0.43 9.28
C THR A 122 -4.76 -1.92 9.04
N GLY A 123 -4.91 -2.33 7.79
CA GLY A 123 -5.12 -3.71 7.40
C GLY A 123 -6.24 -3.88 6.38
N LYS A 124 -6.65 -5.14 6.18
CA LYS A 124 -7.71 -5.53 5.26
C LYS A 124 -8.97 -5.86 6.04
N TYR A 125 -10.11 -5.40 5.54
CA TYR A 125 -11.42 -5.57 6.14
C TYR A 125 -12.43 -5.99 5.07
N THR A 126 -13.47 -6.69 5.50
CA THR A 126 -14.66 -6.96 4.69
C THR A 126 -15.81 -6.23 5.35
N THR A 127 -16.49 -5.36 4.61
CA THR A 127 -17.63 -4.60 5.09
C THR A 127 -18.90 -5.45 5.12
N SER A 128 -19.91 -4.97 5.81
CA SER A 128 -21.23 -5.62 5.94
C SER A 128 -21.93 -5.86 4.59
N ASP A 129 -21.68 -5.00 3.60
CA ASP A 129 -22.19 -5.14 2.22
C ASP A 129 -21.26 -5.98 1.32
N GLY A 130 -20.25 -6.65 1.89
CA GLY A 130 -19.36 -7.56 1.18
C GLY A 130 -18.22 -6.90 0.41
N ALA A 131 -18.04 -5.57 0.50
CA ALA A 131 -16.89 -4.90 -0.09
C ALA A 131 -15.60 -5.25 0.66
N ARG A 132 -14.50 -5.38 -0.06
CA ARG A 132 -13.16 -5.64 0.50
C ARG A 132 -12.39 -4.34 0.49
N VAL A 133 -12.04 -3.85 1.66
CA VAL A 133 -11.32 -2.57 1.82
C VAL A 133 -9.99 -2.79 2.53
N SER A 134 -8.99 -1.99 2.17
CA SER A 134 -7.66 -2.04 2.78
C SER A 134 -7.23 -0.62 3.10
N TYR A 135 -6.80 -0.40 4.33
CA TYR A 135 -6.34 0.90 4.82
C TYR A 135 -4.91 0.81 5.35
N THR A 136 -4.16 1.89 5.16
CA THR A 136 -2.87 2.09 5.82
C THR A 136 -2.95 3.40 6.60
N ARG A 137 -2.98 3.28 7.93
CA ARG A 137 -3.08 4.42 8.86
C ARG A 137 -4.24 5.35 8.52
N GLY A 138 -5.41 4.74 8.29
CA GLY A 138 -6.65 5.45 7.96
C GLY A 138 -6.74 5.97 6.52
N VAL A 139 -5.76 5.72 5.65
CA VAL A 139 -5.84 6.10 4.22
C VAL A 139 -6.17 4.88 3.39
N LEU A 140 -7.18 4.99 2.54
CA LEU A 140 -7.60 3.92 1.65
C LEU A 140 -6.46 3.54 0.71
N THR A 141 -6.21 2.24 0.58
CA THR A 141 -5.22 1.66 -0.34
C THR A 141 -5.87 0.82 -1.42
N VAL A 142 -6.89 0.05 -1.07
CA VAL A 142 -7.67 -0.77 -2.00
C VAL A 142 -9.13 -0.78 -1.55
N LEU A 143 -10.06 -0.64 -2.49
CA LEU A 143 -11.48 -0.96 -2.34
C LEU A 143 -11.88 -1.83 -3.51
N GLU A 144 -12.48 -2.97 -3.23
CA GLU A 144 -13.08 -3.85 -4.23
C GLU A 144 -14.53 -4.13 -3.83
N GLN A 145 -15.46 -3.85 -4.73
CA GLN A 145 -16.87 -4.14 -4.54
C GLN A 145 -17.41 -4.78 -5.81
N GLU A 146 -17.95 -5.99 -5.67
CA GLU A 146 -18.80 -6.58 -6.70
C GLU A 146 -20.21 -6.05 -6.47
N SER A 147 -20.82 -5.54 -7.54
CA SER A 147 -22.20 -5.07 -7.48
C SER A 147 -23.07 -6.06 -8.24
N SER A 148 -24.25 -6.31 -7.68
CA SER A 148 -25.30 -7.09 -8.33
C SER A 148 -26.04 -6.31 -9.41
N ASP A 149 -25.73 -5.02 -9.60
CA ASP A 149 -26.34 -4.23 -10.65
C ASP A 149 -25.91 -4.69 -12.03
N VAL A 150 -26.90 -4.87 -12.92
CA VAL A 150 -26.70 -5.32 -14.30
C VAL A 150 -25.80 -4.37 -15.10
N ILE A 151 -25.74 -3.09 -14.67
CA ILE A 151 -25.01 -2.03 -15.36
C ILE A 151 -23.55 -1.97 -14.90
N VAL A 152 -23.28 -2.13 -13.60
CA VAL A 152 -21.93 -2.03 -13.02
C VAL A 152 -21.64 -3.34 -12.29
N SER A 153 -20.76 -4.18 -12.84
CA SER A 153 -20.52 -5.52 -12.29
C SER A 153 -19.42 -5.56 -11.23
N ARG A 154 -18.40 -4.72 -11.38
CA ARG A 154 -17.26 -4.65 -10.46
C ARG A 154 -16.70 -3.24 -10.40
N VAL A 155 -16.40 -2.81 -9.18
CA VAL A 155 -15.63 -1.60 -8.93
C VAL A 155 -14.38 -1.94 -8.14
N LYS A 156 -13.25 -1.39 -8.57
CA LYS A 156 -11.96 -1.50 -7.90
C LYS A 156 -11.30 -0.14 -7.84
N ILE A 157 -10.91 0.32 -6.66
CA ILE A 157 -10.17 1.56 -6.44
C ILE A 157 -8.86 1.20 -5.77
N GLU A 158 -7.74 1.62 -6.34
CA GLU A 158 -6.41 1.33 -5.83
C GLU A 158 -5.57 2.59 -5.72
N LEU A 159 -4.83 2.73 -4.63
CA LEU A 159 -3.82 3.76 -4.47
C LEU A 159 -2.63 3.47 -5.40
N VAL A 160 -2.34 4.40 -6.30
CA VAL A 160 -1.26 4.27 -7.29
C VAL A 160 -0.02 5.06 -6.87
N ASP A 161 -0.21 6.26 -6.35
CA ASP A 161 0.89 7.12 -5.89
C ASP A 161 0.40 8.07 -4.78
N THR A 162 1.33 8.60 -3.99
CA THR A 162 1.03 9.55 -2.92
C THR A 162 2.27 10.35 -2.50
N SER A 163 2.05 11.57 -2.01
CA SER A 163 3.06 12.35 -1.28
C SER A 163 3.18 11.97 0.20
N ILE A 164 2.21 11.22 0.74
CA ILE A 164 2.15 10.89 2.16
C ILE A 164 3.30 9.94 2.51
N PHE A 165 4.34 10.49 3.13
CA PHE A 165 5.63 9.82 3.32
C PHE A 165 5.53 8.43 3.97
N LEU A 166 4.71 8.31 5.02
CA LEU A 166 4.55 7.06 5.77
C LEU A 166 3.88 5.96 4.94
N ILE A 167 2.96 6.30 4.06
CA ILE A 167 2.29 5.35 3.17
C ILE A 167 3.24 4.94 2.04
N LYS A 168 3.98 5.91 1.50
CA LYS A 168 4.99 5.68 0.47
C LYS A 168 6.06 4.70 0.93
N MET A 169 6.53 4.82 2.17
CA MET A 169 7.49 3.87 2.75
C MET A 169 6.91 2.46 2.88
N TYR A 170 5.64 2.31 3.27
CA TYR A 170 5.02 0.99 3.45
C TYR A 170 4.87 0.21 2.14
N SER A 171 4.66 0.92 1.02
CA SER A 171 4.65 0.35 -0.33
C SER A 171 6.02 -0.25 -0.72
N TRP A 172 7.12 0.26 -0.17
CA TRP A 172 8.49 -0.15 -0.55
C TRP A 172 9.06 -1.28 0.30
N ILE A 173 8.50 -1.56 1.48
CA ILE A 173 8.95 -2.62 2.40
C ILE A 173 9.11 -3.99 1.71
N PRO A 174 8.17 -4.50 0.89
CA PRO A 174 8.36 -5.81 0.24
C PRO A 174 9.57 -5.83 -0.70
N TYR A 175 9.88 -4.72 -1.37
CA TYR A 175 11.04 -4.63 -2.27
C TYR A 175 12.36 -4.58 -1.49
N ILE A 176 12.40 -3.91 -0.34
CA ILE A 176 13.58 -3.89 0.54
C ILE A 176 13.86 -5.29 1.09
N VAL A 177 12.82 -6.03 1.49
CA VAL A 177 12.96 -7.42 1.96
C VAL A 177 13.48 -8.34 0.86
N ILE A 178 12.95 -8.23 -0.37
CA ILE A 178 13.41 -9.02 -1.52
C ILE A 178 14.87 -8.69 -1.86
N ALA A 179 15.24 -7.40 -1.91
CA ALA A 179 16.61 -6.98 -2.18
C ALA A 179 17.59 -7.47 -1.09
N GLY A 180 17.17 -7.41 0.18
CA GLY A 180 17.94 -7.95 1.31
C GLY A 180 18.17 -9.46 1.21
N LEU A 181 17.12 -10.22 0.88
CA LEU A 181 17.22 -11.67 0.65
C LEU A 181 18.14 -12.02 -0.52
N ALA A 182 18.07 -11.26 -1.63
CA ALA A 182 18.93 -11.45 -2.79
C ALA A 182 20.42 -11.24 -2.45
N LEU A 183 20.75 -10.21 -1.65
CA LEU A 183 22.12 -9.96 -1.20
C LEU A 183 22.65 -11.07 -0.29
N ILE A 184 21.82 -11.60 0.62
CA ILE A 184 22.20 -12.71 1.51
C ILE A 184 22.48 -13.98 0.69
N LEU A 185 21.64 -14.28 -0.31
CA LEU A 185 21.83 -15.41 -1.23
C LEU A 185 23.13 -15.26 -2.04
N ALA A 186 23.40 -14.08 -2.59
CA ALA A 186 24.63 -13.81 -3.35
C ALA A 186 25.89 -14.01 -2.48
N ALA A 187 25.87 -13.52 -1.23
CA ALA A 187 26.97 -13.70 -0.29
C ALA A 187 27.19 -15.18 0.08
N ALA A 188 26.11 -15.95 0.27
CA ALA A 188 26.18 -17.39 0.56
C ALA A 188 26.77 -18.18 -0.62
N VAL A 189 26.38 -17.85 -1.85
CA VAL A 189 26.91 -18.46 -3.08
C VAL A 189 28.39 -18.14 -3.25
N ALA A 190 28.79 -16.86 -3.10
CA ALA A 190 30.20 -16.46 -3.17
C ALA A 190 31.06 -17.17 -2.11
N PHE A 191 30.52 -17.34 -0.90
CA PHE A 191 31.19 -18.07 0.18
C PHE A 191 31.34 -19.57 -0.14
N LEU A 192 30.30 -20.21 -0.68
CA LEU A 192 30.34 -21.61 -1.12
C LEU A 192 31.39 -21.83 -2.22
N ILE A 193 31.41 -20.96 -3.24
CA ILE A 193 32.41 -21.00 -4.32
C ILE A 193 33.82 -20.88 -3.75
N LYS A 194 34.05 -19.92 -2.84
CA LYS A 194 35.35 -19.73 -2.19
C LYS A 194 35.77 -20.94 -1.36
N ARG A 195 34.83 -21.58 -0.67
CA ARG A 195 35.08 -22.79 0.13
C ARG A 195 35.37 -24.00 -0.74
N LEU A 196 34.69 -24.14 -1.87
CA LEU A 196 34.94 -25.20 -2.85
C LEU A 196 36.31 -25.05 -3.51
N ARG A 197 36.71 -23.84 -3.92
CA ARG A 197 38.06 -23.59 -4.46
C ARG A 197 39.16 -23.99 -3.49
N ARG A 198 39.06 -23.59 -2.21
CA ARG A 198 40.05 -23.97 -1.19
C ARG A 198 40.14 -25.48 -0.97
N LYS A 199 39.03 -26.22 -1.14
CA LYS A 199 39.07 -27.68 -1.03
C LYS A 199 39.77 -28.33 -2.22
N VAL A 200 39.59 -27.79 -3.42
CA VAL A 200 40.26 -28.29 -4.64
C VAL A 200 41.76 -28.00 -4.60
N GLU A 201 42.14 -26.78 -4.20
CA GLU A 201 43.54 -26.35 -4.08
C GLU A 201 44.32 -27.12 -3.00
N ASN A 202 43.64 -27.55 -1.93
CA ASN A 202 44.24 -28.39 -0.89
C ASN A 202 44.21 -29.91 -1.20
N ALA A 203 43.59 -30.32 -2.31
CA ALA A 203 43.43 -31.73 -2.69
C ALA A 203 44.42 -32.17 -3.78
N GLU A 204 45.34 -31.32 -4.21
CA GLU A 204 46.42 -31.67 -5.12
C GLU A 204 47.60 -32.26 -4.30
N PRO A 205 47.83 -33.59 -4.30
CA PRO A 205 49.01 -34.14 -3.67
C PRO A 205 50.24 -33.74 -4.48
N VAL A 206 51.26 -33.26 -3.77
CA VAL A 206 52.62 -33.07 -4.26
C VAL A 206 53.02 -34.30 -5.08
N ARG A 207 53.10 -34.16 -6.41
CA ARG A 207 53.77 -35.15 -7.25
C ARG A 207 55.26 -35.05 -6.96
N VAL A 208 55.78 -36.04 -6.24
CA VAL A 208 57.20 -36.40 -6.23
C VAL A 208 57.43 -37.39 -7.36
#